data_AF-A0AA88ANX5-F1
#
_entry.id   AF-A0AA88ANX5-F1
#
_cell.length_a   1.000
_cell.length_b   1.000
_cell.length_c   1.000
_cell.angle_alpha   90.00
_cell.angle_beta   90.00
_cell.angle_gamma   90.00
#
_symmetry.space_group_name_H-M   'P 1'
#
loop_
_entity.id
_entity.type
_entity.pdbx_description
1 polymer ?
#
loop_
_entity_poly.entity_id
_entity_poly.type
_entity_poly.pdbx_seq_one_letter_code
_entity_poly.pdbx_strand_id
1 'polypeptide(L)'
;MQKNRDYKTSENLKINAETEKEKTGRNAETKTNENRSSNRRQRRTRRSSQTRRHLLRRNYRPNFSPPTARSRQRPLLQSAPHRPLKASNRNPRILNSMEVEVKLRLPDAAAHRRVTELLSHFIVTVHRQENFFFDGADSELSSKRAVLRVRFSDKEPRCVVSLKARAVLVDGISRVAEDEEEVEESLGRECVTEPRKLLELAESSRVLRRVREEFGVKEFVGLGGFENVRSVFEWKGLKLEVDETKFEFGTCYEIECESSQPEEAKKVLEEFLKENGVEYSYSEKSKFAIFRSGKLP
;
A
#
# COMPACT_ATOMS: atom_id res chain seq x y z
N MET A 1 -59.13 -34.09 -40.99
CA MET A 1 -58.10 -33.77 -39.97
C MET A 1 -57.45 -32.39 -40.22
N GLN A 2 -58.24 -31.30 -40.29
CA GLN A 2 -57.69 -29.97 -40.64
C GLN A 2 -58.24 -28.81 -39.78
N LYS A 3 -58.90 -29.09 -38.64
CA LYS A 3 -59.45 -28.03 -37.76
C LYS A 3 -58.78 -27.93 -36.38
N ASN A 4 -57.89 -28.87 -36.03
CA ASN A 4 -57.20 -28.89 -34.72
C ASN A 4 -55.77 -28.32 -34.74
N ARG A 5 -55.26 -27.89 -35.91
CA ARG A 5 -53.93 -27.24 -36.00
C ARG A 5 -53.97 -25.72 -35.83
N ASP A 6 -55.12 -25.08 -36.08
CA ASP A 6 -55.19 -23.61 -36.06
C ASP A 6 -55.38 -23.03 -34.64
N TYR A 7 -55.89 -23.82 -33.69
CA TYR A 7 -56.07 -23.33 -32.31
C TYR A 7 -54.74 -23.22 -31.54
N LYS A 8 -53.81 -24.17 -31.71
CA LYS A 8 -52.52 -24.18 -30.98
C LYS A 8 -51.54 -23.09 -31.42
N THR A 9 -51.66 -22.58 -32.65
CA THR A 9 -50.78 -21.52 -33.15
C THR A 9 -51.18 -20.15 -32.60
N SER A 10 -52.47 -19.94 -32.33
CA SER A 10 -52.99 -18.66 -31.82
C SER A 10 -52.67 -18.43 -30.33
N GLU A 11 -52.59 -19.51 -29.55
CA GLU A 11 -52.31 -19.45 -28.11
C GLU A 11 -50.82 -19.21 -27.83
N ASN A 12 -49.92 -19.83 -28.61
CA ASN A 12 -48.46 -19.60 -28.49
C ASN A 12 -48.03 -18.19 -28.92
N LEU A 13 -48.76 -17.55 -29.85
CA LEU A 13 -48.50 -16.16 -30.25
C LEU A 13 -48.91 -15.15 -29.16
N LYS A 14 -49.92 -15.46 -28.34
CA LYS A 14 -50.32 -14.60 -27.21
C LYS A 14 -49.34 -14.67 -26.04
N ILE A 15 -48.85 -15.86 -25.71
CA ILE A 15 -47.89 -16.05 -24.61
C ILE A 15 -46.55 -15.34 -24.89
N ASN A 16 -46.09 -15.34 -26.14
CA ASN A 16 -44.86 -14.64 -26.54
C ASN A 16 -45.02 -13.11 -26.53
N ALA A 17 -46.21 -12.59 -26.84
CA ALA A 17 -46.46 -11.14 -26.81
C ALA A 17 -46.57 -10.57 -25.39
N GLU A 18 -47.04 -11.37 -24.42
CA GLU A 18 -47.11 -10.96 -23.01
C GLU A 18 -45.73 -10.99 -22.32
N THR A 19 -44.87 -11.97 -22.68
CA THR A 19 -43.51 -12.05 -22.14
C THR A 19 -42.55 -10.98 -22.67
N GLU A 20 -42.76 -10.45 -23.89
CA GLU A 20 -42.00 -9.29 -24.37
C GLU A 20 -42.43 -7.98 -23.71
N LYS A 21 -43.72 -7.79 -23.42
CA LYS A 21 -44.22 -6.60 -22.71
C LYS A 21 -43.69 -6.51 -21.28
N GLU A 22 -43.60 -7.62 -20.55
CA GLU A 22 -43.00 -7.65 -19.20
C GLU A 22 -41.49 -7.35 -19.21
N LYS A 23 -40.75 -7.79 -20.23
CA LYS A 23 -39.31 -7.49 -20.36
C LYS A 23 -39.04 -6.01 -20.69
N THR A 24 -39.88 -5.39 -21.50
CA THR A 24 -39.76 -3.94 -21.77
C THR A 24 -40.13 -3.06 -20.57
N GLY A 25 -41.08 -3.49 -19.72
CA GLY A 25 -41.45 -2.77 -18.50
C GLY A 25 -40.34 -2.75 -17.44
N ARG A 26 -39.69 -3.89 -17.18
CA ARG A 26 -38.63 -4.00 -16.16
C ARG A 26 -37.35 -3.23 -16.53
N ASN A 27 -37.05 -3.07 -17.83
CA ASN A 27 -35.91 -2.28 -18.30
C ASN A 27 -36.13 -0.76 -18.23
N ALA A 28 -37.39 -0.29 -18.16
CA ALA A 28 -37.71 1.13 -18.00
C ALA A 28 -37.67 1.59 -16.52
N GLU A 29 -38.04 0.72 -15.58
CA GLU A 29 -37.97 0.99 -14.14
C GLU A 29 -36.54 0.99 -13.58
N THR A 30 -35.64 0.19 -14.15
CA THR A 30 -34.23 0.15 -13.75
C THR A 30 -33.47 1.42 -14.16
N LYS A 31 -33.71 1.94 -15.38
CA LYS A 31 -33.09 3.19 -15.86
C LYS A 31 -33.59 4.45 -15.14
N THR A 32 -34.81 4.46 -14.62
CA THR A 32 -35.35 5.61 -13.87
C THR A 32 -34.86 5.67 -12.42
N ASN A 33 -34.52 4.53 -11.81
CA ASN A 33 -33.93 4.49 -10.47
C ASN A 33 -32.44 4.88 -10.45
N GLU A 34 -31.66 4.51 -11.46
CA GLU A 34 -30.26 4.93 -11.55
C GLU A 34 -30.12 6.45 -11.67
N ASN A 35 -30.92 7.11 -12.51
CA ASN A 35 -30.90 8.57 -12.66
C ASN A 35 -31.33 9.35 -11.40
N ARG A 36 -32.19 8.76 -10.55
CA ARG A 36 -32.58 9.37 -9.25
C ARG A 36 -31.46 9.27 -8.21
N SER A 37 -30.66 8.20 -8.25
CA SER A 37 -29.52 8.00 -7.34
C SER A 37 -28.33 8.91 -7.66
N SER A 38 -28.07 9.15 -8.95
CA SER A 38 -27.01 10.05 -9.45
C SER A 38 -27.23 11.51 -9.07
N ASN A 39 -28.48 12.00 -9.18
CA ASN A 39 -28.84 13.37 -8.79
C ASN A 39 -28.80 13.64 -7.27
N ARG A 40 -28.97 12.60 -6.44
CA ARG A 40 -28.86 12.72 -4.97
C ARG A 40 -27.41 12.82 -4.49
N ARG A 41 -26.45 12.21 -5.22
CA ARG A 41 -25.01 12.31 -4.92
C ARG A 41 -24.43 13.67 -5.29
N GLN A 42 -24.82 14.26 -6.41
CA GLN A 42 -24.32 15.60 -6.82
C GLN A 42 -24.82 16.75 -5.93
N ARG A 43 -25.97 16.62 -5.26
CA ARG A 43 -26.46 17.65 -4.32
C ARG A 43 -25.80 17.63 -2.94
N ARG A 44 -25.12 16.54 -2.54
CA ARG A 44 -24.42 16.47 -1.24
C ARG A 44 -23.00 17.04 -1.28
N THR A 45 -22.35 17.08 -2.44
CA THR A 45 -20.97 17.60 -2.57
C THR A 45 -20.89 19.12 -2.71
N ARG A 46 -22.01 19.83 -2.87
CA ARG A 46 -22.05 21.31 -2.98
C ARG A 46 -22.39 22.06 -1.69
N ARG A 47 -22.63 21.37 -0.56
CA ARG A 47 -23.04 22.00 0.71
C ARG A 47 -21.99 21.99 1.82
N SER A 48 -20.80 21.43 1.63
CA SER A 48 -19.77 21.37 2.70
C SER A 48 -18.61 22.38 2.55
N SER A 49 -18.60 23.23 1.52
CA SER A 49 -17.50 24.16 1.23
C SER A 49 -17.79 25.63 1.58
N GLN A 50 -18.89 25.94 2.25
CA GLN A 50 -19.22 27.30 2.70
C GLN A 50 -19.79 27.31 4.12
N THR A 51 -18.94 27.16 5.14
CA THR A 51 -19.06 27.82 6.46
C THR A 51 -17.95 27.37 7.40
N ARG A 52 -16.89 28.17 7.50
CA ARG A 52 -16.10 28.43 8.73
C ARG A 52 -14.92 29.35 8.41
N ARG A 53 -15.25 30.62 8.13
CA ARG A 53 -14.36 31.76 8.38
C ARG A 53 -14.99 32.59 9.50
N HIS A 54 -14.14 33.14 10.35
CA HIS A 54 -14.39 33.99 11.52
C HIS A 54 -14.79 33.27 12.82
N LEU A 55 -13.85 33.18 13.77
CA LEU A 55 -13.77 34.10 14.91
C LEU A 55 -12.61 33.73 15.86
N LEU A 56 -12.02 34.78 16.46
CA LEU A 56 -11.11 34.82 17.61
C LEU A 56 -9.61 35.03 17.34
N ARG A 57 -9.30 36.27 16.95
CA ARG A 57 -8.19 37.03 17.55
C ARG A 57 -8.52 37.30 19.02
N ARG A 58 -7.66 36.92 19.96
CA ARG A 58 -7.48 37.63 21.23
C ARG A 58 -6.01 37.64 21.62
N ASN A 59 -5.60 38.82 22.05
CA ASN A 59 -4.24 39.28 22.27
C ASN A 59 -3.59 38.59 23.47
N TYR A 60 -2.34 38.18 23.34
CA TYR A 60 -1.42 38.03 24.47
C TYR A 60 -0.11 38.76 24.13
N ARG A 61 0.18 39.80 24.90
CA ARG A 61 1.46 40.54 24.89
C ARG A 61 2.47 39.80 25.77
N PRO A 62 3.74 39.64 25.37
CA PRO A 62 4.82 39.39 26.30
C PRO A 62 5.44 40.71 26.77
N ASN A 63 5.40 40.97 28.07
CA ASN A 63 6.23 41.96 28.75
C ASN A 63 7.38 41.20 29.41
N PHE A 64 8.62 41.37 28.93
CA PHE A 64 9.81 41.19 29.77
C PHE A 64 10.90 42.15 29.29
N SER A 65 11.23 43.10 30.16
CA SER A 65 12.36 44.02 30.04
C SER A 65 13.69 43.32 30.40
N PRO A 66 14.83 43.78 29.86
CA PRO A 66 16.14 43.16 30.08
C PRO A 66 16.89 43.78 31.26
N PRO A 67 17.83 43.06 31.89
CA PRO A 67 18.88 43.68 32.69
C PRO A 67 20.26 43.56 32.05
N THR A 68 20.79 44.74 31.74
CA THR A 68 22.14 45.26 32.09
C THR A 68 23.41 44.42 31.89
N ALA A 69 24.30 45.04 31.13
CA ALA A 69 25.70 44.72 30.92
C ALA A 69 26.53 44.70 32.22
N ARG A 70 27.45 43.74 32.30
CA ARG A 70 28.74 43.91 33.00
C ARG A 70 29.87 43.27 32.20
N SER A 71 30.77 44.15 31.78
CA SER A 71 32.09 43.88 31.23
C SER A 71 32.97 43.11 32.20
N ARG A 72 33.55 42.00 31.75
CA ARG A 72 34.85 41.54 32.24
C ARG A 72 35.68 41.04 31.06
N GLN A 73 36.72 41.82 30.76
CA GLN A 73 37.83 41.44 29.90
C GLN A 73 38.46 40.15 30.43
N ARG A 74 38.73 39.20 29.53
CA ARG A 74 39.72 38.14 29.73
C ARG A 74 40.58 38.01 28.47
N PRO A 75 41.87 37.65 28.62
CA PRO A 75 42.90 37.93 27.63
C PRO A 75 42.94 36.91 26.49
N LEU A 76 43.44 37.40 25.36
CA LEU A 76 43.85 36.69 24.15
C LEU A 76 44.66 35.42 24.46
N LEU A 77 44.14 34.26 24.05
CA LEU A 77 44.92 33.04 23.83
C LEU A 77 44.99 32.81 22.31
N GLN A 78 46.23 32.76 21.85
CA GLN A 78 46.64 32.68 20.45
C GLN A 78 46.06 31.43 19.77
N SER A 79 45.60 31.66 18.54
CA SER A 79 45.13 30.67 17.57
C SER A 79 46.23 29.67 17.23
N ALA A 80 46.02 28.40 17.58
CA ALA A 80 46.73 27.28 16.99
C ALA A 80 46.12 26.94 15.62
N PRO A 81 46.92 26.60 14.59
CA PRO A 81 46.39 26.31 13.26
C PRO A 81 45.58 25.01 13.28
N HIS A 82 44.32 25.11 12.85
CA HIS A 82 43.45 23.98 12.60
C HIS A 82 44.06 23.07 11.53
N ARG A 83 44.57 21.92 11.97
CA ARG A 83 44.86 20.78 11.12
C ARG A 83 43.51 20.25 10.60
N PRO A 84 43.29 20.17 9.28
CA PRO A 84 42.05 19.59 8.77
C PRO A 84 42.00 18.12 9.18
N LEU A 85 41.00 17.77 9.98
CA LEU A 85 40.64 16.38 10.25
C LEU A 85 40.30 15.75 8.90
N LYS A 86 41.15 14.81 8.46
CA LYS A 86 40.85 13.95 7.32
C LYS A 86 39.45 13.39 7.53
N ALA A 87 38.53 13.75 6.64
CA ALA A 87 37.21 13.14 6.56
C ALA A 87 37.42 11.63 6.56
N SER A 88 36.99 10.98 7.64
CA SER A 88 37.07 9.53 7.74
C SER A 88 36.24 8.98 6.60
N ASN A 89 36.90 8.32 5.65
CA ASN A 89 36.32 7.57 4.57
C ASN A 89 35.61 6.34 5.17
N ARG A 90 34.54 6.58 5.93
CA ARG A 90 33.63 5.55 6.39
C ARG A 90 32.68 5.34 5.24
N ASN A 91 32.98 4.33 4.43
CA ASN A 91 31.98 3.66 3.60
C ASN A 91 30.70 3.57 4.44
N PRO A 92 29.57 4.17 4.02
CA PRO A 92 28.31 3.90 4.68
C PRO A 92 28.10 2.39 4.56
N ARG A 93 28.21 1.68 5.69
CA ARG A 93 27.93 0.25 5.72
C ARG A 93 26.53 0.09 5.13
N ILE A 94 26.44 -0.61 4.01
CA ILE A 94 25.18 -0.99 3.39
C ILE A 94 24.37 -1.69 4.48
N LEU A 95 23.33 -1.03 4.99
CA LEU A 95 22.38 -1.61 5.92
C LEU A 95 21.47 -2.53 5.10
N ASN A 96 22.01 -3.68 4.69
CA ASN A 96 21.21 -4.79 4.18
C ASN A 96 20.65 -5.52 5.40
N SER A 97 19.42 -5.21 5.80
CA SER A 97 18.67 -6.07 6.70
C SER A 97 18.03 -7.19 5.90
N MET A 98 18.18 -8.43 6.39
CA MET A 98 17.35 -9.53 5.93
C MET A 98 16.00 -9.43 6.64
N GLU A 99 14.96 -9.04 5.93
CA GLU A 99 13.57 -9.12 6.39
C GLU A 99 13.15 -10.60 6.37
N VAL A 100 12.56 -11.06 7.48
CA VAL A 100 12.08 -12.43 7.63
C VAL A 100 10.66 -12.39 8.19
N GLU A 101 9.72 -12.92 7.42
CA GLU A 101 8.30 -12.86 7.76
C GLU A 101 7.58 -14.18 7.45
N VAL A 102 6.59 -14.49 8.26
CA VAL A 102 5.57 -15.51 7.95
C VAL A 102 4.55 -14.88 7.01
N LYS A 103 4.14 -15.59 5.96
CA LYS A 103 3.12 -15.17 4.98
C LYS A 103 2.11 -16.29 4.75
N LEU A 104 0.90 -16.08 5.24
CA LEU A 104 -0.22 -16.99 5.05
C LEU A 104 -1.28 -16.34 4.15
N ARG A 105 -1.88 -17.13 3.26
CA ARG A 105 -2.95 -16.72 2.38
C ARG A 105 -4.29 -17.14 2.95
N LEU A 106 -5.21 -16.18 3.04
CA LEU A 106 -6.61 -16.45 3.36
C LEU A 106 -7.40 -16.63 2.06
N PRO A 107 -8.35 -17.59 1.99
CA PRO A 107 -9.00 -17.96 0.74
C PRO A 107 -9.93 -16.86 0.20
N ASP A 108 -10.59 -16.11 1.08
CA ASP A 108 -11.60 -15.14 0.68
C ASP A 108 -11.84 -14.02 1.72
N ALA A 109 -12.79 -13.15 1.38
CA ALA A 109 -13.21 -12.01 2.21
C ALA A 109 -13.87 -12.44 3.54
N ALA A 110 -14.49 -13.63 3.59
CA ALA A 110 -15.14 -14.12 4.80
C ALA A 110 -14.09 -14.62 5.81
N ALA A 111 -13.08 -15.35 5.35
CA ALA A 111 -11.92 -15.73 6.15
C ALA A 111 -11.17 -14.50 6.67
N HIS A 112 -10.90 -13.51 5.80
CA HIS A 112 -10.31 -12.23 6.19
C HIS A 112 -11.13 -11.53 7.28
N ARG A 113 -12.44 -11.36 7.05
CA ARG A 113 -13.34 -10.71 8.02
C ARG A 113 -13.28 -11.40 9.37
N ARG A 114 -13.39 -12.73 9.39
CA ARG A 114 -13.37 -13.53 10.61
C ARG A 114 -12.07 -13.32 11.40
N VAL A 115 -10.93 -13.33 10.73
CA VAL A 115 -9.62 -13.03 11.36
C VAL A 115 -9.62 -11.63 11.97
N THR A 116 -10.04 -10.61 11.21
CA THR A 116 -10.06 -9.23 11.71
C THR A 116 -11.05 -9.02 12.87
N GLU A 117 -12.17 -9.74 12.89
CA GLU A 117 -13.13 -9.71 14.00
C GLU A 117 -12.54 -10.35 15.26
N LEU A 118 -11.90 -11.52 15.12
CA LEU A 118 -11.23 -12.21 16.23
C LEU A 118 -10.07 -11.39 16.82
N LEU A 119 -9.36 -10.64 15.98
CA LEU A 119 -8.23 -9.79 16.40
C LEU A 119 -8.64 -8.35 16.77
N SER A 120 -9.92 -7.99 16.68
CA SER A 120 -10.38 -6.59 16.78
C SER A 120 -9.96 -5.88 18.06
N HIS A 121 -9.90 -6.59 19.20
CA HIS A 121 -9.43 -6.04 20.48
C HIS A 121 -7.93 -5.72 20.53
N PHE A 122 -7.16 -6.24 19.59
CA PHE A 122 -5.70 -6.10 19.49
C PHE A 122 -5.27 -5.11 18.40
N ILE A 123 -6.23 -4.40 17.79
CA ILE A 123 -5.94 -3.51 16.68
C ILE A 123 -5.11 -2.31 17.13
N VAL A 124 -4.03 -2.05 16.40
CA VAL A 124 -3.16 -0.90 16.61
C VAL A 124 -3.55 0.21 15.65
N THR A 125 -3.64 -0.12 14.35
CA THR A 125 -3.90 0.86 13.30
C THR A 125 -4.36 0.19 12.00
N VAL A 126 -4.92 0.98 11.09
CA VAL A 126 -5.24 0.58 9.73
C VAL A 126 -4.56 1.55 8.77
N HIS A 127 -3.80 1.02 7.82
CA HIS A 127 -3.11 1.78 6.77
C HIS A 127 -3.79 1.56 5.43
N ARG A 128 -3.92 2.63 4.65
CA ARG A 128 -4.29 2.59 3.23
C ARG A 128 -3.03 2.88 2.43
N GLN A 129 -2.61 1.90 1.65
CA GLN A 129 -1.35 1.92 0.94
C GLN A 129 -1.58 1.85 -0.57
N GLU A 130 -0.77 2.59 -1.31
CA GLU A 130 -0.66 2.47 -2.77
C GLU A 130 0.78 2.05 -3.09
N ASN A 131 0.94 0.94 -3.80
CA ASN A 131 2.26 0.39 -4.12
C ASN A 131 2.51 0.54 -5.62
N PHE A 132 3.45 1.40 -6.00
CA PHE A 132 3.90 1.58 -7.38
C PHE A 132 5.28 0.96 -7.58
N PHE A 133 5.47 0.29 -8.71
CA PHE A 133 6.67 -0.45 -9.01
C PHE A 133 7.39 0.10 -10.22
N PHE A 134 8.72 -0.01 -10.19
CA PHE A 134 9.59 0.50 -11.24
C PHE A 134 10.64 -0.55 -11.58
N ASP A 135 11.09 -0.53 -12.83
CA ASP A 135 12.24 -1.29 -13.30
C ASP A 135 13.09 -0.39 -14.20
N GLY A 136 14.29 -0.86 -14.55
CA GLY A 136 15.01 -0.26 -15.65
C GLY A 136 14.36 -0.59 -16.99
N ALA A 137 14.62 0.25 -18.00
CA ALA A 137 14.05 0.11 -19.34
C ALA A 137 14.36 -1.26 -19.99
N ASP A 138 15.47 -1.90 -19.60
CA ASP A 138 15.92 -3.21 -20.07
C ASP A 138 15.66 -4.33 -19.05
N SER A 139 14.77 -4.10 -18.07
CA SER A 139 14.44 -5.05 -17.00
C SER A 139 15.62 -5.45 -16.10
N GLU A 140 16.51 -4.50 -15.83
CA GLU A 140 17.75 -4.72 -15.05
C GLU A 140 17.49 -5.20 -13.62
N LEU A 141 16.38 -4.77 -12.98
CA LEU A 141 16.01 -5.24 -11.64
C LEU A 141 15.40 -6.63 -11.70
N SER A 142 14.38 -6.82 -12.55
CA SER A 142 13.69 -8.10 -12.67
C SER A 142 14.65 -9.23 -13.07
N SER A 143 15.58 -8.99 -14.00
CA SER A 143 16.60 -9.98 -14.41
C SER A 143 17.54 -10.39 -13.28
N LYS A 144 17.67 -9.53 -12.24
CA LYS A 144 18.48 -9.78 -11.04
C LYS A 144 17.64 -10.14 -9.82
N ARG A 145 16.35 -10.45 -10.00
CA ARG A 145 15.40 -10.77 -8.92
C ARG A 145 15.34 -9.68 -7.85
N ALA A 146 15.28 -8.43 -8.31
CA ALA A 146 15.08 -7.25 -7.48
C ALA A 146 13.79 -6.52 -7.87
N VAL A 147 13.23 -5.82 -6.91
CA VAL A 147 11.98 -5.08 -7.02
C VAL A 147 12.19 -3.72 -6.38
N LEU A 148 12.02 -2.66 -7.17
CA LEU A 148 11.94 -1.29 -6.67
C LEU A 148 10.47 -0.89 -6.53
N ARG A 149 10.11 -0.41 -5.35
CA ARG A 149 8.76 0.03 -5.02
C ARG A 149 8.77 1.39 -4.36
N VAL A 150 7.87 2.26 -4.81
CA VAL A 150 7.47 3.48 -4.11
C VAL A 150 6.09 3.24 -3.51
N ARG A 151 6.00 3.25 -2.17
CA ARG A 151 4.76 3.06 -1.42
C ARG A 151 4.30 4.39 -0.86
N PHE A 152 3.03 4.73 -1.10
CA PHE A 152 2.34 5.82 -0.41
C PHE A 152 1.45 5.27 0.70
N SER A 153 1.29 6.04 1.76
CA SER A 153 0.48 5.69 2.93
C SER A 153 -0.30 6.91 3.42
N ASP A 154 -1.50 6.66 3.97
CA ASP A 154 -2.30 7.67 4.67
C ASP A 154 -1.79 7.98 6.10
N LYS A 155 -0.77 7.23 6.55
CA LYS A 155 -0.06 7.41 7.83
C LYS A 155 1.43 7.56 7.58
N GLU A 156 2.13 8.17 8.53
CA GLU A 156 3.59 8.28 8.48
C GLU A 156 4.28 6.89 8.58
N PRO A 157 5.39 6.68 7.85
CA PRO A 157 5.92 7.56 6.79
C PRO A 157 5.00 7.57 5.56
N ARG A 158 4.67 8.77 5.05
CA ARG A 158 3.72 8.91 3.93
C ARG A 158 4.23 8.41 2.59
N CYS A 159 5.54 8.38 2.39
CA CYS A 159 6.15 7.86 1.16
C CYS A 159 7.46 7.13 1.49
N VAL A 160 7.56 5.89 1.04
CA VAL A 160 8.73 5.03 1.26
C VAL A 160 9.19 4.44 -0.06
N VAL A 161 10.46 4.60 -0.37
CA VAL A 161 11.13 3.86 -1.44
C VAL A 161 11.76 2.61 -0.84
N SER A 162 11.56 1.48 -1.49
CA SER A 162 12.02 0.18 -1.02
C SER A 162 12.66 -0.60 -2.17
N LEU A 163 13.85 -1.14 -1.92
CA LEU A 163 14.53 -2.08 -2.79
C LEU A 163 14.53 -3.45 -2.10
N LYS A 164 13.73 -4.38 -2.64
CA LYS A 164 13.73 -5.78 -2.21
C LYS A 164 14.50 -6.61 -3.22
N ALA A 165 15.45 -7.44 -2.77
CA ALA A 165 16.25 -8.30 -3.65
C ALA A 165 16.45 -9.69 -3.06
N ARG A 166 16.67 -10.69 -3.94
CA ARG A 166 17.01 -12.07 -3.56
C ARG A 166 15.96 -12.73 -2.66
N ALA A 167 14.69 -12.43 -2.91
CA ALA A 167 13.58 -13.00 -2.15
C ALA A 167 13.53 -14.53 -2.30
N VAL A 168 13.32 -15.22 -1.18
CA VAL A 168 13.05 -16.65 -1.09
C VAL A 168 11.78 -16.82 -0.26
N LEU A 169 10.80 -17.54 -0.79
CA LEU A 169 9.54 -17.84 -0.11
C LEU A 169 9.30 -19.34 -0.17
N VAL A 170 9.37 -20.00 0.98
CA VAL A 170 9.24 -21.46 1.12
C VAL A 170 8.46 -21.73 2.41
N ASP A 171 7.48 -22.62 2.34
CA ASP A 171 6.67 -23.09 3.47
C ASP A 171 6.10 -21.94 4.35
N GLY A 172 5.61 -20.91 3.66
CA GLY A 172 4.99 -19.74 4.28
C GLY A 172 5.99 -18.80 4.96
N ILE A 173 7.30 -18.94 4.76
CA ILE A 173 8.32 -18.03 5.31
C ILE A 173 9.06 -17.33 4.18
N SER A 174 8.94 -16.01 4.14
CA SER A 174 9.67 -15.13 3.24
C SER A 174 10.95 -14.66 3.89
N ARG A 175 12.04 -14.65 3.10
CA ARG A 175 13.33 -14.05 3.45
C ARG A 175 13.76 -13.16 2.29
N VAL A 176 13.98 -11.88 2.55
CA VAL A 176 14.33 -10.93 1.50
C VAL A 176 15.36 -9.92 2.01
N ALA A 177 16.35 -9.61 1.17
CA ALA A 177 17.23 -8.50 1.46
C ALA A 177 16.46 -7.22 1.13
N GLU A 178 16.19 -6.41 2.15
CA GLU A 178 15.43 -5.18 1.99
C GLU A 178 16.24 -3.98 2.44
N ASP A 179 16.05 -2.89 1.69
CA ASP A 179 16.56 -1.58 2.00
C ASP A 179 15.45 -0.56 1.73
N GLU A 180 14.99 0.10 2.79
CA GLU A 180 13.93 1.12 2.72
C GLU A 180 14.46 2.50 3.14
N GLU A 181 13.86 3.54 2.57
CA GLU A 181 14.14 4.93 2.87
C GLU A 181 12.87 5.76 2.72
N GLU A 182 12.59 6.60 3.72
CA GLU A 182 11.53 7.61 3.64
C GLU A 182 11.96 8.72 2.67
N VAL A 183 11.05 9.11 1.79
CA VAL A 183 11.25 10.23 0.87
C VAL A 183 10.07 11.19 0.98
N GLU A 184 10.25 12.42 0.49
CA GLU A 184 9.18 13.39 0.47
C GLU A 184 8.07 12.93 -0.49
N GLU A 185 6.81 13.04 -0.05
CA GLU A 185 5.65 12.49 -0.76
C GLU A 185 5.47 13.13 -2.15
N SER A 186 5.65 14.45 -2.26
CA SER A 186 5.49 15.13 -3.54
C SER A 186 6.52 14.68 -4.57
N LEU A 187 7.79 14.49 -4.17
CA LEU A 187 8.83 13.91 -5.01
C LEU A 187 8.49 12.47 -5.44
N GLY A 188 7.97 11.65 -4.52
CA GLY A 188 7.50 10.31 -4.85
C GLY A 188 6.37 10.33 -5.91
N ARG A 189 5.38 11.22 -5.74
CA ARG A 189 4.25 11.36 -6.68
C ARG A 189 4.71 11.87 -8.05
N GLU A 190 5.68 12.77 -8.08
CA GLU A 190 6.33 13.20 -9.30
C GLU A 190 7.04 12.04 -10.01
N CYS A 191 7.72 11.15 -9.27
CA CYS A 191 8.37 9.96 -9.83
C CYS A 191 7.36 8.96 -10.41
N VAL A 192 6.17 8.81 -9.81
CA VAL A 192 5.09 7.97 -10.39
C VAL A 192 4.61 8.54 -11.72
N THR A 193 4.48 9.87 -11.81
CA THR A 193 4.01 10.55 -13.02
C THR A 193 5.09 10.58 -14.11
N GLU A 194 6.35 10.79 -13.71
CA GLU A 194 7.51 10.86 -14.59
C GLU A 194 8.65 9.98 -14.04
N PRO A 195 8.70 8.68 -14.39
CA PRO A 195 9.68 7.73 -13.85
C PRO A 195 11.15 8.16 -13.97
N ARG A 196 11.50 8.96 -14.98
CA ARG A 196 12.84 9.53 -15.14
C ARG A 196 13.33 10.33 -13.93
N LYS A 197 12.41 10.93 -13.15
CA LYS A 197 12.74 11.71 -11.94
C LYS A 197 13.34 10.86 -10.82
N LEU A 198 13.20 9.53 -10.87
CA LEU A 198 13.91 8.62 -9.97
C LEU A 198 15.43 8.74 -10.10
N LEU A 199 15.96 9.13 -11.27
CA LEU A 199 17.40 9.36 -11.47
C LEU A 199 17.87 10.62 -10.73
N GLU A 200 17.08 11.69 -10.77
CA GLU A 200 17.35 12.92 -10.05
C GLU A 200 17.27 12.66 -8.53
N LEU A 201 16.24 11.93 -8.10
CA LEU A 201 16.08 11.55 -6.69
C LEU A 201 17.21 10.63 -6.19
N ALA A 202 17.87 9.87 -7.07
CA ALA A 202 19.03 9.03 -6.71
C ALA A 202 20.26 9.82 -6.27
N GLU A 203 20.31 11.14 -6.50
CA GLU A 203 21.37 11.99 -5.96
C GLU A 203 21.28 12.11 -4.44
N SER A 204 20.06 12.19 -3.89
CA SER A 204 19.79 12.35 -2.46
C SER A 204 19.32 11.07 -1.76
N SER A 205 18.67 10.14 -2.48
CA SER A 205 18.21 8.85 -1.95
C SER A 205 19.31 7.80 -1.99
N ARG A 206 19.59 7.21 -0.83
CA ARG A 206 20.52 6.09 -0.69
C ARG A 206 20.03 4.83 -1.42
N VAL A 207 18.73 4.53 -1.32
CA VAL A 207 18.14 3.34 -1.96
C VAL A 207 18.19 3.45 -3.48
N LEU A 208 17.81 4.59 -4.04
CA LEU A 208 17.83 4.79 -5.49
C LEU A 208 19.25 4.90 -6.06
N ARG A 209 20.18 5.51 -5.31
CA ARG A 209 21.60 5.48 -5.68
C ARG A 209 22.11 4.05 -5.80
N ARG A 210 21.74 3.21 -4.84
CA ARG A 210 22.10 1.79 -4.83
C ARG A 210 21.49 1.04 -6.02
N VAL A 211 20.25 1.32 -6.39
CA VAL A 211 19.64 0.77 -7.62
C VAL A 211 20.48 1.11 -8.84
N ARG A 212 20.85 2.38 -9.01
CA ARG A 212 21.67 2.84 -10.13
C ARG A 212 23.05 2.17 -10.16
N GLU A 213 23.73 2.13 -9.02
CA GLU A 213 25.12 1.68 -8.92
C GLU A 213 25.27 0.15 -8.91
N GLU A 214 24.45 -0.58 -8.14
CA GLU A 214 24.54 -2.04 -8.02
C GLU A 214 23.83 -2.78 -9.16
N PHE A 215 22.71 -2.23 -9.65
CA PHE A 215 21.90 -2.89 -10.68
C PHE A 215 22.15 -2.34 -12.08
N GLY A 216 22.78 -1.17 -12.20
CA GLY A 216 23.16 -0.57 -13.48
C GLY A 216 22.01 0.11 -14.22
N VAL A 217 20.92 0.44 -13.52
CA VAL A 217 19.75 1.09 -14.12
C VAL A 217 20.12 2.49 -14.59
N LYS A 218 19.90 2.77 -15.88
CA LYS A 218 20.17 4.09 -16.49
C LYS A 218 18.91 4.88 -16.78
N GLU A 219 17.81 4.19 -17.04
CA GLU A 219 16.50 4.79 -17.32
C GLU A 219 15.44 3.95 -16.63
N PHE A 220 14.44 4.60 -16.03
CA PHE A 220 13.36 3.92 -15.32
C PHE A 220 12.06 3.91 -16.13
N VAL A 221 11.32 2.83 -15.97
CA VAL A 221 9.93 2.71 -16.44
C VAL A 221 9.01 2.41 -15.26
N GLY A 222 7.80 2.97 -15.29
CA GLY A 222 6.74 2.64 -14.34
C GLY A 222 6.03 1.37 -14.76
N LEU A 223 5.94 0.39 -13.86
CA LEU A 223 5.25 -0.87 -14.10
C LEU A 223 3.75 -0.83 -13.72
N GLY A 224 3.30 0.29 -13.14
CA GLY A 224 1.99 0.41 -12.50
C GLY A 224 2.02 -0.01 -11.03
N GLY A 225 0.86 -0.31 -10.47
CA GLY A 225 0.73 -0.56 -9.05
C GLY A 225 -0.62 -1.14 -8.62
N PHE A 226 -0.79 -1.28 -7.31
CA PHE A 226 -2.03 -1.76 -6.70
C PHE A 226 -2.23 -1.15 -5.30
N GLU A 227 -3.49 -1.19 -4.83
CA GLU A 227 -3.85 -0.73 -3.49
C GLU A 227 -3.76 -1.88 -2.48
N ASN A 228 -3.44 -1.55 -1.23
CA ASN A 228 -3.48 -2.48 -0.10
C ASN A 228 -4.08 -1.78 1.12
N VAL A 229 -5.02 -2.45 1.81
CA VAL A 229 -5.47 -2.04 3.13
C VAL A 229 -4.85 -2.99 4.15
N ARG A 230 -4.03 -2.45 5.05
CA ARG A 230 -3.31 -3.22 6.07
C ARG A 230 -3.87 -2.91 7.44
N SER A 231 -4.42 -3.92 8.11
CA SER A 231 -4.79 -3.84 9.52
C SER A 231 -3.66 -4.42 10.37
N VAL A 232 -3.13 -3.62 11.30
CA VAL A 232 -2.01 -4.00 12.16
C VAL A 232 -2.54 -4.35 13.55
N PHE A 233 -2.12 -5.48 14.09
CA PHE A 233 -2.52 -5.98 15.40
C PHE A 233 -1.29 -6.32 16.25
N GLU A 234 -1.39 -6.11 17.56
CA GLU A 234 -0.43 -6.58 18.55
C GLU A 234 -1.06 -7.71 19.38
N TRP A 235 -0.70 -8.95 19.07
CA TRP A 235 -1.35 -10.13 19.63
C TRP A 235 -0.32 -11.18 20.03
N LYS A 236 -0.37 -11.62 21.30
CA LYS A 236 0.59 -12.57 21.90
C LYS A 236 2.07 -12.17 21.71
N GLY A 237 2.35 -10.87 21.76
CA GLY A 237 3.71 -10.33 21.54
C GLY A 237 4.17 -10.36 20.07
N LEU A 238 3.30 -10.75 19.15
CA LEU A 238 3.53 -10.69 17.71
C LEU A 238 2.88 -9.43 17.12
N LYS A 239 3.54 -8.83 16.14
CA LYS A 239 2.95 -7.82 15.27
C LYS A 239 2.40 -8.52 14.04
N LEU A 240 1.07 -8.53 13.91
CA LEU A 240 0.38 -9.14 12.77
C LEU A 240 -0.07 -8.05 11.80
N GLU A 241 0.11 -8.31 10.52
CA GLU A 241 -0.34 -7.43 9.44
C GLU A 241 -1.32 -8.23 8.57
N VAL A 242 -2.61 -7.90 8.67
CA VAL A 242 -3.66 -8.54 7.90
C VAL A 242 -4.03 -7.64 6.72
N ASP A 243 -3.79 -8.16 5.52
CA ASP A 243 -3.85 -7.41 4.27
C ASP A 243 -5.08 -7.76 3.44
N GLU A 244 -5.71 -6.72 2.89
CA GLU A 244 -6.64 -6.78 1.77
C GLU A 244 -6.00 -6.06 0.57
N THR A 245 -5.45 -6.83 -0.37
CA THR A 245 -4.76 -6.32 -1.55
C THR A 245 -5.68 -6.31 -2.76
N LYS A 246 -5.83 -5.15 -3.40
CA LYS A 246 -6.74 -4.92 -4.53
C LYS A 246 -5.97 -4.76 -5.81
N PHE A 247 -6.00 -5.80 -6.63
CA PHE A 247 -5.54 -5.75 -8.01
C PHE A 247 -6.71 -5.43 -8.95
N GLU A 248 -6.41 -5.03 -10.18
CA GLU A 248 -7.46 -4.83 -11.21
C GLU A 248 -8.21 -6.14 -11.54
N PHE A 249 -7.56 -7.28 -11.38
CA PHE A 249 -8.08 -8.61 -11.67
C PHE A 249 -8.64 -9.36 -10.44
N GLY A 250 -8.76 -8.68 -9.29
CA GLY A 250 -9.39 -9.22 -8.09
C GLY A 250 -8.68 -8.88 -6.79
N THR A 251 -9.21 -9.40 -5.68
CA THR A 251 -8.71 -9.12 -4.32
C THR A 251 -8.05 -10.35 -3.73
N CYS A 252 -6.93 -10.15 -3.04
CA CYS A 252 -6.23 -11.19 -2.28
C CYS A 252 -6.15 -10.81 -0.81
N TYR A 253 -6.08 -11.82 0.05
CA TYR A 253 -6.06 -11.65 1.49
C TYR A 253 -4.90 -12.40 2.10
N GLU A 254 -4.10 -11.73 2.93
CA GLU A 254 -2.90 -12.33 3.53
C GLU A 254 -2.76 -11.94 5.00
N ILE A 255 -2.08 -12.80 5.76
CA ILE A 255 -1.57 -12.47 7.10
C ILE A 255 -0.05 -12.53 7.01
N GLU A 256 0.60 -11.44 7.39
CA GLU A 256 2.05 -11.31 7.47
C GLU A 256 2.47 -11.12 8.93
N CYS A 257 3.61 -11.70 9.32
CA CYS A 257 4.21 -11.49 10.63
C CYS A 257 5.74 -11.53 10.53
N GLU A 258 6.36 -10.36 10.62
CA GLU A 258 7.82 -10.23 10.72
C GLU A 258 8.29 -10.76 12.08
N SER A 259 9.30 -11.64 12.08
CA SER A 259 9.79 -12.25 13.31
C SER A 259 11.23 -12.75 13.16
N SER A 260 12.03 -12.56 14.21
CA SER A 260 13.34 -13.20 14.36
C SER A 260 13.24 -14.71 14.63
N GLN A 261 12.05 -15.19 15.01
CA GLN A 261 11.72 -16.60 15.26
C GLN A 261 10.52 -17.02 14.37
N PRO A 262 10.71 -17.10 13.04
CA PRO A 262 9.60 -17.24 12.09
C PRO A 262 8.87 -18.57 12.22
N GLU A 263 9.56 -19.67 12.56
CA GLU A 263 8.90 -20.97 12.74
C GLU A 263 7.98 -21.01 13.96
N GLU A 264 8.37 -20.36 15.06
CA GLU A 264 7.53 -20.24 16.26
C GLU A 264 6.32 -19.34 15.99
N ALA A 265 6.55 -18.17 15.37
CA ALA A 265 5.48 -17.26 14.98
C ALA A 265 4.48 -17.94 14.02
N LYS A 266 5.00 -18.70 13.04
CA LYS A 266 4.19 -19.48 12.11
C LYS A 266 3.32 -20.48 12.85
N LYS A 267 3.91 -21.30 13.72
CA LYS A 267 3.16 -22.29 14.51
C LYS A 267 2.03 -21.64 15.32
N VAL A 268 2.32 -20.52 16.01
CA VAL A 268 1.32 -19.81 16.82
C VAL A 268 0.17 -19.26 15.94
N LEU A 269 0.48 -18.77 14.74
CA LEU A 269 -0.52 -18.32 13.77
C LEU A 269 -1.36 -19.47 13.22
N GLU A 270 -0.74 -20.57 12.83
CA GLU A 270 -1.42 -21.75 12.31
C GLU A 270 -2.37 -22.37 13.34
N GLU A 271 -1.94 -22.47 14.60
CA GLU A 271 -2.77 -22.91 15.72
C GLU A 271 -3.97 -21.99 15.92
N PHE A 272 -3.76 -20.67 15.92
CA PHE A 272 -4.85 -19.70 16.02
C PHE A 272 -5.87 -19.84 14.89
N LEU A 273 -5.42 -19.96 13.63
CA LEU A 273 -6.32 -20.11 12.49
C LEU A 273 -7.10 -21.43 12.58
N LYS A 274 -6.43 -22.53 12.95
CA LYS A 274 -7.04 -23.85 13.10
C LYS A 274 -8.08 -23.90 14.22
N GLU A 275 -7.74 -23.41 15.41
CA GLU A 275 -8.66 -23.36 16.57
C GLU A 275 -9.92 -22.54 16.27
N ASN A 276 -9.76 -21.51 15.45
CA ASN A 276 -10.86 -20.67 15.01
C ASN A 276 -11.47 -21.13 13.69
N GLY A 277 -11.15 -22.33 13.17
CA GLY A 277 -11.72 -22.86 11.93
C GLY A 277 -11.61 -21.91 10.73
N VAL A 278 -10.54 -21.14 10.64
CA VAL A 278 -10.21 -20.28 9.50
C VAL A 278 -9.29 -21.07 8.57
N GLU A 279 -9.74 -21.29 7.34
CA GLU A 279 -8.90 -21.90 6.30
C GLU A 279 -7.78 -20.95 5.89
N TYR A 280 -6.62 -21.52 5.60
CA TYR A 280 -5.46 -20.80 5.08
C TYR A 280 -4.57 -21.72 4.24
N SER A 281 -3.66 -21.12 3.50
CA SER A 281 -2.56 -21.80 2.81
C SER A 281 -1.28 -21.00 2.96
N TYR A 282 -0.13 -21.59 2.60
CA TYR A 282 1.11 -20.83 2.51
C TYR A 282 1.11 -19.96 1.27
N SER A 283 1.49 -18.69 1.42
CA SER A 283 1.70 -17.86 0.24
C SER A 283 2.89 -18.40 -0.56
N GLU A 284 2.66 -18.73 -1.83
CA GLU A 284 3.72 -19.20 -2.74
C GLU A 284 4.33 -18.07 -3.58
N LYS A 285 3.64 -16.93 -3.66
CA LYS A 285 4.03 -15.78 -4.48
C LYS A 285 3.89 -14.49 -3.67
N SER A 286 4.81 -13.55 -3.89
CA SER A 286 4.68 -12.19 -3.36
C SER A 286 3.55 -11.43 -4.05
N LYS A 287 3.03 -10.39 -3.40
CA LYS A 287 2.04 -9.47 -3.99
C LYS A 287 2.52 -8.88 -5.33
N PHE A 288 3.81 -8.55 -5.44
CA PHE A 288 4.40 -8.08 -6.71
C PHE A 288 4.40 -9.17 -7.79
N ALA A 289 4.76 -10.42 -7.44
CA ALA A 289 4.72 -11.52 -8.40
C ALA A 289 3.28 -11.80 -8.89
N ILE A 290 2.28 -11.71 -8.00
CA ILE A 290 0.85 -11.81 -8.37
C ILE A 290 0.48 -10.67 -9.32
N PHE A 291 0.79 -9.42 -8.96
CA PHE A 291 0.57 -8.24 -9.80
C PHE A 291 1.13 -8.42 -11.22
N ARG A 292 2.40 -8.81 -11.33
CA ARG A 292 3.06 -9.02 -12.64
C ARG A 292 2.46 -10.18 -13.44
N SER A 293 1.84 -11.15 -12.79
CA SER A 293 1.19 -12.28 -13.47
C SER A 293 -0.18 -11.94 -14.07
N GLY A 294 -0.80 -10.84 -13.65
CA GLY A 294 -2.10 -10.39 -14.18
C GLY A 294 -3.29 -11.29 -13.82
N LYS A 295 -3.14 -12.19 -12.83
CA LYS A 295 -4.18 -13.11 -12.39
C LYS A 295 -4.06 -13.46 -10.92
N LEU A 296 -5.18 -13.85 -10.30
CA LEU A 296 -5.17 -14.42 -8.96
C LEU A 296 -4.39 -15.76 -8.96
N PRO A 297 -3.66 -16.07 -7.88
CA PRO A 297 -2.94 -17.34 -7.77
C PRO A 297 -3.87 -18.53 -7.59
#